data_AF-M7SGG7-F1
#
_entry.id   AF-M7SGG7-F1
#
_cell.length_a   1.000
_cell.length_b   1.000
_cell.length_c   1.000
_cell.angle_alpha   90.00
_cell.angle_beta   90.00
_cell.angle_gamma   90.00
#
_symmetry.space_group_name_H-M   'P 1'
#
loop_
_entity.id
_entity.type
_entity.pdbx_description
1 polymer ?
#
loop_
_entity_poly.entity_id
_entity_poly.type
_entity_poly.pdbx_seq_one_letter_code
_entity_poly.pdbx_strand_id
1 'polypeptide(L)'
;MDYKKLDLPNTNHPNQEQLEAFKTAFDAFLETNPQENENHQNDAFNDLLKGVFKYKVKPTKRIDSAILNDNDKVEVIIEFKALKNPNEFVKGGDLNVKVLHESLFYYLIERKNGNNNLKHLILATIKELYIIDANEFEIFNKDKEIENAFKDCHDKKGNDPRTKAFYDACQKRLNKLDRSLKYHHIPLKKENLALIYQALSPNFLLKIPKYSDANTLNKDFYEELLYILGLEEQNEKGKTLIKPSRTQNSLSYALKEQYKNLDDEEVMALLIAWNNRILFLRLLESLLNSFNHFEKPFLTTDNFKDFNALNTLFFEVLAKKNSDRSQDTTKKNKILEKIPYLNSSLFDQTPLESKGYKIRSLDNEPLKIYPKSVLKKHEEYQEKKSFALARIPF
;
A
#
# COMPACT_ATOMS: atom_id res chain seq x y z
N MET A 1 -29.25 -0.53 -23.09
CA MET A 1 -28.26 0.46 -22.61
C MET A 1 -27.13 -0.34 -22.02
N ASP A 2 -25.90 -0.12 -22.46
CA ASP A 2 -24.76 -0.90 -21.97
C ASP A 2 -24.12 -0.15 -20.80
N TYR A 3 -23.86 -0.82 -19.69
CA TYR A 3 -23.05 -0.29 -18.59
C TYR A 3 -21.70 -0.97 -18.62
N LYS A 4 -20.62 -0.21 -18.39
CA LYS A 4 -19.26 -0.76 -18.50
C LYS A 4 -18.64 -0.94 -17.12
N LYS A 5 -18.57 -2.19 -16.67
CA LYS A 5 -17.73 -2.57 -15.53
C LYS A 5 -16.26 -2.35 -15.88
N LEU A 6 -15.55 -1.68 -14.98
CA LEU A 6 -14.11 -1.48 -15.04
C LEU A 6 -13.42 -2.31 -13.97
N ASP A 7 -12.25 -2.84 -14.32
CA ASP A 7 -11.30 -3.31 -13.31
C ASP A 7 -10.83 -2.11 -12.48
N LEU A 8 -10.50 -2.35 -11.21
CA LEU A 8 -9.86 -1.30 -10.44
C LEU A 8 -8.52 -0.94 -11.08
N PRO A 9 -8.19 0.35 -11.21
CA PRO A 9 -6.86 0.76 -11.64
C PRO A 9 -5.81 0.17 -10.69
N ASN A 10 -4.56 0.07 -11.13
CA ASN A 10 -3.47 -0.56 -10.38
C ASN A 10 -3.16 0.23 -9.08
N THR A 11 -3.97 0.01 -8.05
CA THR A 11 -3.94 0.64 -6.74
C THR A 11 -2.87 -0.01 -5.86
N ASN A 12 -2.33 0.74 -4.88
CA ASN A 12 -1.31 0.21 -3.98
C ASN A 12 -1.81 -1.06 -3.26
N HIS A 13 -1.04 -2.14 -3.32
CA HIS A 13 -1.30 -3.29 -2.46
C HIS A 13 -1.06 -2.90 -1.00
N PRO A 14 -2.03 -3.13 -0.09
CA PRO A 14 -1.79 -2.93 1.33
C PRO A 14 -0.62 -3.80 1.79
N ASN A 15 0.20 -3.26 2.70
CA ASN A 15 1.18 -4.10 3.39
C ASN A 15 0.46 -5.08 4.34
N GLN A 16 1.20 -6.06 4.87
CA GLN A 16 0.62 -7.11 5.70
C GLN A 16 -0.07 -6.57 6.97
N GLU A 17 0.52 -5.56 7.62
CA GLU A 17 -0.03 -4.94 8.83
C GLU A 17 -1.35 -4.20 8.54
N GLN A 18 -1.40 -3.44 7.43
CA GLN A 18 -2.61 -2.76 6.96
C GLN A 18 -3.71 -3.76 6.62
N LEU A 19 -3.36 -4.88 5.99
CA LEU A 19 -4.33 -5.91 5.60
C LEU A 19 -4.89 -6.67 6.81
N GLU A 20 -4.06 -6.99 7.82
CA GLU A 20 -4.53 -7.62 9.07
C GLU A 20 -5.43 -6.69 9.89
N ALA A 21 -5.06 -5.40 10.00
CA ALA A 21 -5.90 -4.40 10.66
C ALA A 21 -7.23 -4.22 9.91
N PHE A 22 -7.19 -4.16 8.58
CA PHE A 22 -8.39 -4.07 7.75
C PHE A 22 -9.27 -5.31 7.88
N LYS A 23 -8.69 -6.51 7.87
CA LYS A 23 -9.41 -7.77 8.03
C LYS A 23 -10.21 -7.80 9.33
N THR A 24 -9.61 -7.37 10.44
CA THR A 24 -10.31 -7.29 11.73
C THR A 24 -11.53 -6.37 11.67
N ALA A 25 -11.36 -5.15 11.12
CA ALA A 25 -12.47 -4.20 10.98
C ALA A 25 -13.54 -4.68 9.98
N PHE A 26 -13.12 -5.34 8.91
CA PHE A 26 -14.02 -5.87 7.89
C PHE A 26 -14.81 -7.08 8.39
N ASP A 27 -14.22 -7.92 9.25
CA ASP A 27 -14.92 -9.02 9.90
C ASP A 27 -16.05 -8.49 10.80
N ALA A 28 -15.81 -7.44 11.58
CA ALA A 28 -16.85 -6.78 12.36
C ALA A 28 -17.96 -6.17 11.47
N PHE A 29 -17.60 -5.58 10.33
CA PHE A 29 -18.59 -5.11 9.36
C PHE A 29 -19.45 -6.25 8.80
N LEU A 30 -18.87 -7.42 8.51
CA LEU A 30 -19.60 -8.59 8.00
C LEU A 30 -20.54 -9.22 9.02
N GLU A 31 -20.36 -8.98 10.31
CA GLU A 31 -21.28 -9.41 11.38
C GLU A 31 -22.58 -8.58 11.42
N THR A 32 -22.66 -7.49 10.64
CA THR A 32 -23.87 -6.66 10.54
C THR A 32 -25.07 -7.51 10.11
N ASN A 33 -26.11 -7.51 10.93
CA ASN A 33 -27.31 -8.31 10.69
C ASN A 33 -28.02 -7.88 9.38
N PRO A 34 -28.18 -8.78 8.39
CA PRO A 34 -28.85 -8.49 7.13
C PRO A 34 -30.31 -8.04 7.26
N GLN A 35 -30.95 -8.34 8.40
CA GLN A 35 -32.33 -7.99 8.70
C GLN A 35 -32.48 -6.65 9.41
N GLU A 36 -31.39 -5.93 9.70
CA GLU A 36 -31.45 -4.57 10.24
C GLU A 36 -32.04 -3.59 9.22
N ASN A 37 -32.34 -2.38 9.70
CA ASN A 37 -32.73 -1.28 8.82
C ASN A 37 -31.51 -0.65 8.12
N GLU A 38 -31.79 0.13 7.08
CA GLU A 38 -30.79 0.78 6.23
C GLU A 38 -29.80 1.64 7.01
N ASN A 39 -30.28 2.39 8.01
CA ASN A 39 -29.43 3.27 8.82
C ASN A 39 -28.37 2.48 9.61
N HIS A 40 -28.74 1.37 10.25
CA HIS A 40 -27.78 0.55 11.01
C HIS A 40 -26.73 -0.08 10.09
N GLN A 41 -27.13 -0.52 8.89
CA GLN A 41 -26.20 -1.07 7.90
C GLN A 41 -25.26 0.00 7.35
N ASN A 42 -25.77 1.20 7.09
CA ASN A 42 -24.98 2.36 6.70
C ASN A 42 -23.99 2.77 7.80
N ASP A 43 -24.41 2.79 9.06
CA ASP A 43 -23.54 3.13 10.20
C ASP A 43 -22.38 2.15 10.34
N ALA A 44 -22.62 0.84 10.19
CA ALA A 44 -21.55 -0.16 10.18
C ALA A 44 -20.53 0.09 9.05
N PHE A 45 -21.01 0.46 7.85
CA PHE A 45 -20.12 0.82 6.74
C PHE A 45 -19.35 2.11 7.02
N ASN A 46 -20.00 3.11 7.60
CA ASN A 46 -19.36 4.37 7.99
C ASN A 46 -18.27 4.13 9.05
N ASP A 47 -18.48 3.21 9.98
CA ASP A 47 -17.51 2.88 11.02
C ASP A 47 -16.30 2.13 10.46
N LEU A 48 -16.48 1.28 9.45
CA LEU A 48 -15.38 0.70 8.68
C LEU A 48 -14.50 1.81 8.04
N LEU A 49 -15.14 2.77 7.37
CA LEU A 49 -14.47 3.90 6.71
C LEU A 49 -13.71 4.79 7.70
N LYS A 50 -14.35 5.15 8.83
CA LYS A 50 -13.73 5.96 9.89
C LYS A 50 -12.61 5.20 10.60
N GLY A 51 -12.80 3.92 10.88
CA GLY A 51 -11.88 3.09 11.67
C GLY A 51 -10.57 2.82 10.94
N VAL A 52 -10.67 2.37 9.68
CA VAL A 52 -9.51 1.93 8.89
C VAL A 52 -8.83 3.10 8.19
N PHE A 53 -9.61 3.93 7.50
CA PHE A 53 -9.07 4.97 6.60
C PHE A 53 -9.10 6.37 7.22
N LYS A 54 -9.62 6.52 8.44
CA LYS A 54 -9.71 7.79 9.18
C LYS A 54 -10.48 8.88 8.42
N TYR A 55 -11.42 8.48 7.56
CA TYR A 55 -12.26 9.44 6.84
C TYR A 55 -13.18 10.21 7.78
N LYS A 56 -13.41 11.49 7.45
CA LYS A 56 -14.47 12.30 8.05
C LYS A 56 -15.81 11.96 7.37
N VAL A 57 -16.47 10.93 7.90
CA VAL A 57 -17.78 10.48 7.41
C VAL A 57 -18.91 11.07 8.27
N LYS A 58 -19.80 11.85 7.66
CA LYS A 58 -20.98 12.41 8.35
C LYS A 58 -22.14 12.69 7.39
N PRO A 59 -23.38 12.70 7.90
CA PRO A 59 -24.51 13.24 7.14
C PRO A 59 -24.32 14.72 6.84
N THR A 60 -24.91 15.17 5.75
CA THR A 60 -25.13 16.60 5.45
C THR A 60 -26.63 16.89 5.51
N LYS A 61 -27.06 18.13 5.23
CA LYS A 61 -28.49 18.51 5.32
C LYS A 61 -29.44 17.62 4.50
N ARG A 62 -28.94 16.98 3.44
CA ARG A 62 -29.75 16.25 2.45
C ARG A 62 -29.14 14.90 2.06
N ILE A 63 -27.97 14.52 2.59
CA ILE A 63 -27.24 13.31 2.22
C ILE A 63 -26.94 12.55 3.51
N ASP A 64 -27.39 11.29 3.59
CA ASP A 64 -27.30 10.50 4.82
C ASP A 64 -25.88 10.06 5.15
N SER A 65 -25.04 9.83 4.13
CA SER A 65 -23.62 9.58 4.32
C SER A 65 -22.75 10.18 3.22
N ALA A 66 -21.66 10.82 3.63
CA ALA A 66 -20.67 11.41 2.74
C ALA A 66 -19.29 11.41 3.40
N ILE A 67 -18.24 11.33 2.59
CA ILE A 67 -16.86 11.61 2.99
C ILE A 67 -16.57 13.08 2.70
N LEU A 68 -16.07 13.82 3.69
CA LEU A 68 -15.75 15.24 3.56
C LEU A 68 -14.26 15.49 3.76
N ASN A 69 -13.77 16.57 3.16
CA ASN A 69 -12.44 17.10 3.44
C ASN A 69 -12.40 17.95 4.73
N ASP A 70 -11.22 18.46 5.04
CA ASP A 70 -10.98 19.30 6.23
C ASP A 70 -11.83 20.58 6.26
N ASN A 71 -12.23 21.08 5.08
CA ASN A 71 -13.08 22.27 4.92
C ASN A 71 -14.58 21.94 4.92
N ASP A 72 -14.98 20.74 5.34
CA ASP A 72 -16.38 20.30 5.36
C ASP A 72 -17.07 20.34 3.99
N LYS A 73 -16.32 20.15 2.90
CA LYS A 73 -16.88 19.93 1.57
C LYS A 73 -16.95 18.44 1.27
N VAL A 74 -18.06 18.00 0.68
CA VAL A 74 -18.25 16.61 0.26
C VAL A 74 -17.28 16.26 -0.87
N GLU A 75 -16.58 15.15 -0.74
CA GLU A 75 -15.71 14.58 -1.77
C GLU A 75 -16.25 13.26 -2.31
N VAL A 76 -16.94 12.47 -1.48
CA VAL A 76 -17.59 11.22 -1.88
C VAL A 76 -19.00 11.17 -1.33
N ILE A 77 -19.98 10.89 -2.19
CA ILE A 77 -21.38 10.66 -1.81
C ILE A 77 -21.56 9.16 -1.60
N ILE A 78 -22.19 8.75 -0.51
CA ILE A 78 -22.48 7.34 -0.21
C ILE A 78 -23.99 7.19 -0.09
N GLU A 79 -24.56 6.37 -0.97
CA GLU A 79 -25.95 5.96 -0.90
C GLU A 79 -26.01 4.47 -0.56
N PHE A 80 -26.55 4.16 0.62
CA PHE A 80 -26.62 2.81 1.15
C PHE A 80 -28.05 2.28 1.05
N LYS A 81 -28.23 1.03 0.63
CA LYS A 81 -29.54 0.35 0.62
C LYS A 81 -29.54 -0.92 1.46
N ALA A 82 -30.62 -1.11 2.20
CA ALA A 82 -30.87 -2.37 2.88
C ALA A 82 -31.23 -3.47 1.88
N LEU A 83 -30.90 -4.73 2.22
CA LEU A 83 -31.19 -5.89 1.36
C LEU A 83 -32.70 -6.22 1.23
N LYS A 84 -33.56 -5.63 2.06
CA LYS A 84 -35.00 -5.90 2.08
C LYS A 84 -35.73 -5.37 0.84
N ASN A 85 -35.19 -4.33 0.19
CA ASN A 85 -35.79 -3.70 -0.99
C ASN A 85 -34.89 -3.88 -2.22
N PRO A 86 -34.71 -5.11 -2.73
CA PRO A 86 -33.74 -5.39 -3.78
C PRO A 86 -34.05 -4.68 -5.11
N ASN A 87 -35.29 -4.23 -5.33
CA ASN A 87 -35.68 -3.50 -6.54
C ASN A 87 -35.15 -2.05 -6.56
N GLU A 88 -34.69 -1.53 -5.42
CA GLU A 88 -34.11 -0.18 -5.35
C GLU A 88 -32.61 -0.17 -5.69
N PHE A 89 -31.99 -1.35 -5.81
CA PHE A 89 -30.56 -1.53 -6.02
C PHE A 89 -30.24 -2.22 -7.36
N VAL A 90 -28.97 -2.13 -7.77
CA VAL A 90 -28.46 -2.59 -9.06
C VAL A 90 -28.63 -4.12 -9.21
N LYS A 91 -29.13 -4.56 -10.36
CA LYS A 91 -29.24 -6.00 -10.71
C LYS A 91 -28.67 -6.26 -12.10
N GLY A 92 -27.80 -7.27 -12.22
CA GLY A 92 -27.21 -7.63 -13.51
C GLY A 92 -26.38 -6.50 -14.15
N GLY A 93 -25.90 -5.54 -13.36
CA GLY A 93 -25.20 -4.35 -13.84
C GLY A 93 -26.09 -3.21 -14.33
N ASP A 94 -27.42 -3.34 -14.25
CA ASP A 94 -28.34 -2.26 -14.61
C ASP A 94 -28.34 -1.15 -13.54
N LEU A 95 -27.69 -0.03 -13.86
CA LEU A 95 -27.62 1.13 -12.98
C LEU A 95 -28.90 1.98 -13.00
N ASN A 96 -29.88 1.75 -13.88
CA ASN A 96 -31.11 2.56 -13.96
C ASN A 96 -32.13 2.21 -12.87
N VAL A 97 -31.70 2.38 -11.62
CA VAL A 97 -32.43 2.03 -10.40
C VAL A 97 -32.45 3.20 -9.44
N LYS A 98 -33.37 3.14 -8.46
CA LYS A 98 -33.63 4.23 -7.51
C LYS A 98 -32.37 4.73 -6.80
N VAL A 99 -31.48 3.83 -6.35
CA VAL A 99 -30.23 4.20 -5.67
C VAL A 99 -29.33 5.12 -6.51
N LEU A 100 -29.30 4.94 -7.84
CA LEU A 100 -28.55 5.82 -8.75
C LEU A 100 -29.27 7.17 -8.90
N HIS A 101 -30.59 7.18 -8.99
CA HIS A 101 -31.39 8.41 -9.10
C HIS A 101 -31.24 9.28 -7.85
N GLU A 102 -31.23 8.67 -6.66
CA GLU A 102 -30.94 9.32 -5.37
C GLU A 102 -29.53 9.92 -5.36
N SER A 103 -28.53 9.13 -5.75
CA SER A 103 -27.14 9.60 -5.86
C SER A 103 -26.98 10.75 -6.85
N LEU A 104 -27.70 10.72 -7.98
CA LEU A 104 -27.72 11.82 -8.96
C LEU A 104 -28.38 13.07 -8.37
N PHE A 105 -29.45 12.92 -7.59
CA PHE A 105 -30.07 14.05 -6.90
C PHE A 105 -29.08 14.74 -5.95
N TYR A 106 -28.36 13.96 -5.14
CA TYR A 106 -27.35 14.47 -4.22
C TYR A 106 -26.16 15.11 -4.92
N TYR A 107 -25.69 14.52 -6.02
CA TYR A 107 -24.68 15.13 -6.88
C TYR A 107 -25.12 16.51 -7.37
N LEU A 108 -26.35 16.65 -7.86
CA LEU A 108 -26.88 17.94 -8.35
C LEU A 108 -27.03 18.98 -7.22
N ILE A 109 -27.38 18.57 -6.00
CA ILE A 109 -27.38 19.45 -4.82
C ILE A 109 -25.99 20.03 -4.57
N GLU A 110 -24.97 19.17 -4.52
CA GLU A 110 -23.58 19.60 -4.30
C GLU A 110 -23.08 20.51 -5.42
N ARG A 111 -23.36 20.16 -6.68
CA ARG A 111 -23.02 21.01 -7.84
C ARG A 111 -23.69 22.38 -7.77
N LYS A 112 -24.98 22.44 -7.41
CA LYS A 112 -25.72 23.70 -7.24
C LYS A 112 -25.17 24.57 -6.11
N ASN A 113 -24.66 23.96 -5.04
CA ASN A 113 -24.00 24.65 -3.94
C ASN A 113 -22.53 25.04 -4.25
N GLY A 114 -22.08 24.87 -5.51
CA GLY A 114 -20.75 25.29 -5.96
C GLY A 114 -19.64 24.28 -5.65
N ASN A 115 -19.98 23.06 -5.23
CA ASN A 115 -18.97 22.01 -5.03
C ASN A 115 -18.54 21.42 -6.37
N ASN A 116 -17.28 21.66 -6.75
CA ASN A 116 -16.67 21.09 -7.95
C ASN A 116 -15.64 19.99 -7.67
N ASN A 117 -15.52 19.54 -6.42
CA ASN A 117 -14.46 18.65 -5.95
C ASN A 117 -14.97 17.22 -5.62
N LEU A 118 -16.15 16.85 -6.09
CA LEU A 118 -16.65 15.48 -5.99
C LEU A 118 -15.74 14.51 -6.75
N LYS A 119 -15.38 13.41 -6.12
CA LYS A 119 -14.46 12.39 -6.64
C LYS A 119 -15.23 11.18 -7.14
N HIS A 120 -16.06 10.61 -6.27
CA HIS A 120 -16.83 9.40 -6.53
C HIS A 120 -18.21 9.44 -5.88
N LEU A 121 -19.09 8.59 -6.37
CA LEU A 121 -20.34 8.21 -5.73
C LEU A 121 -20.27 6.70 -5.47
N ILE A 122 -20.67 6.28 -4.27
CA ILE A 122 -20.70 4.88 -3.85
C ILE A 122 -22.16 4.47 -3.66
N LEU A 123 -22.62 3.50 -4.43
CA LEU A 123 -23.87 2.79 -4.18
C LEU A 123 -23.51 1.52 -3.41
N ALA A 124 -24.03 1.35 -2.21
CA ALA A 124 -23.59 0.30 -1.31
C ALA A 124 -24.76 -0.54 -0.77
N THR A 125 -24.49 -1.82 -0.58
CA THR A 125 -25.20 -2.68 0.37
C THR A 125 -24.16 -3.36 1.24
N ILE A 126 -24.59 -4.12 2.25
CA ILE A 126 -23.66 -4.96 3.03
C ILE A 126 -22.98 -6.07 2.21
N LYS A 127 -23.39 -6.30 0.95
CA LYS A 127 -22.86 -7.37 0.09
C LYS A 127 -21.96 -6.87 -1.04
N GLU A 128 -22.13 -5.64 -1.49
CA GLU A 128 -21.47 -5.16 -2.70
C GLU A 128 -21.43 -3.63 -2.78
N LEU A 129 -20.43 -3.13 -3.48
CA LEU A 129 -20.23 -1.72 -3.80
C LEU A 129 -20.24 -1.51 -5.31
N TYR A 130 -20.88 -0.42 -5.74
CA TYR A 130 -20.74 0.18 -7.05
C TYR A 130 -20.12 1.56 -6.88
N ILE A 131 -18.90 1.74 -7.38
CA ILE A 131 -18.18 3.02 -7.29
C ILE A 131 -18.16 3.66 -8.67
N ILE A 132 -18.68 4.89 -8.76
CA ILE A 132 -18.81 5.63 -10.01
C ILE A 132 -18.02 6.94 -9.90
N ASP A 133 -17.21 7.24 -10.90
CA ASP A 133 -16.49 8.51 -10.98
C ASP A 133 -17.50 9.67 -11.11
N ALA A 134 -17.35 10.73 -10.31
CA ALA A 134 -18.23 11.89 -10.36
C ALA A 134 -18.26 12.57 -11.75
N ASN A 135 -17.21 12.39 -12.57
CA ASN A 135 -17.16 12.87 -13.95
C ASN A 135 -18.19 12.17 -14.85
N GLU A 136 -18.57 10.93 -14.55
CA GLU A 136 -19.61 10.23 -15.31
C GLU A 136 -20.97 10.94 -15.20
N PHE A 137 -21.18 11.75 -14.15
CA PHE A 137 -22.42 12.48 -13.90
C PHE A 137 -22.44 13.88 -14.55
N GLU A 138 -21.32 14.38 -15.08
CA GLU A 138 -21.26 15.74 -15.66
C GLU A 138 -22.22 15.94 -16.83
N ILE A 139 -22.54 14.88 -17.58
CA ILE A 139 -23.50 14.94 -18.68
C ILE A 139 -24.89 15.39 -18.22
N PHE A 140 -25.28 15.07 -16.98
CA PHE A 140 -26.59 15.41 -16.44
C PHE A 140 -26.67 16.88 -16.00
N ASN A 141 -25.55 17.52 -15.68
CA ASN A 141 -25.51 18.95 -15.39
C ASN A 141 -25.89 19.81 -16.60
N LYS A 142 -25.66 19.29 -17.82
CA LYS A 142 -25.96 19.98 -19.08
C LYS A 142 -27.29 19.52 -19.70
N ASP A 143 -27.98 18.60 -19.03
CA ASP A 143 -29.20 18.01 -19.53
C ASP A 143 -30.42 18.84 -19.10
N LYS A 144 -31.10 19.50 -20.04
CA LYS A 144 -32.22 20.39 -19.73
C LYS A 144 -33.40 19.67 -19.06
N GLU A 145 -33.65 18.39 -19.39
CA GLU A 145 -34.77 17.64 -18.82
C GLU A 145 -34.48 17.32 -17.36
N ILE A 146 -33.27 16.85 -17.05
CA ILE A 146 -32.81 16.59 -15.68
C ILE A 146 -32.69 17.89 -14.88
N GLU A 147 -32.15 18.95 -15.47
CA GLU A 147 -31.98 20.25 -14.81
C GLU A 147 -33.34 20.84 -14.39
N ASN A 148 -34.33 20.80 -15.28
CA ASN A 148 -35.68 21.27 -14.98
C ASN A 148 -36.36 20.40 -13.91
N ALA A 149 -36.32 19.08 -14.05
CA ALA A 149 -36.88 18.16 -13.06
C ALA A 149 -36.23 18.33 -11.68
N PHE A 150 -34.92 18.56 -11.64
CA PHE A 150 -34.18 18.85 -10.42
C PHE A 150 -34.63 20.17 -9.78
N LYS A 151 -34.75 21.25 -10.56
CA LYS A 151 -35.23 22.56 -10.07
C LYS A 151 -36.65 22.47 -9.52
N ASP A 152 -37.56 21.79 -10.21
CA ASP A 152 -38.94 21.63 -9.78
C ASP A 152 -39.04 20.87 -8.45
N CYS A 153 -38.26 19.79 -8.30
CA CYS A 153 -38.21 18.99 -7.09
C CYS A 153 -37.46 19.70 -5.93
N HIS A 154 -36.29 20.27 -6.19
CA HIS A 154 -35.42 20.87 -5.17
C HIS A 154 -35.96 22.22 -4.67
N ASP A 155 -36.36 23.10 -5.59
CA ASP A 155 -36.81 24.47 -5.28
C ASP A 155 -38.31 24.53 -5.01
N LYS A 156 -39.03 23.41 -5.18
CA LYS A 156 -40.49 23.31 -5.05
C LYS A 156 -41.24 24.30 -5.95
N LYS A 157 -40.71 24.55 -7.16
CA LYS A 157 -41.23 25.56 -8.11
C LYS A 157 -42.18 24.98 -9.16
N GLY A 158 -42.28 23.65 -9.27
CA GLY A 158 -43.17 22.97 -10.22
C GLY A 158 -44.51 22.56 -9.62
N ASN A 159 -45.46 22.21 -10.49
CA ASN A 159 -46.77 21.68 -10.10
C ASN A 159 -46.71 20.26 -9.49
N ASP A 160 -45.57 19.56 -9.66
CA ASP A 160 -45.29 18.26 -9.05
C ASP A 160 -43.90 18.26 -8.37
N PRO A 161 -43.79 18.71 -7.11
CA PRO A 161 -42.52 18.80 -6.39
C PRO A 161 -42.05 17.46 -5.80
N ARG A 162 -42.68 16.34 -6.17
CA ARG A 162 -42.36 15.02 -5.60
C ARG A 162 -41.06 14.49 -6.16
N THR A 163 -40.24 13.87 -5.32
CA THR A 163 -38.98 13.22 -5.73
C THR A 163 -39.21 12.14 -6.79
N LYS A 164 -40.39 11.52 -6.81
CA LYS A 164 -40.82 10.58 -7.84
C LYS A 164 -40.75 11.16 -9.26
N ALA A 165 -41.16 12.42 -9.46
CA ALA A 165 -41.13 13.04 -10.78
C ALA A 165 -39.68 13.22 -11.29
N PHE A 166 -38.75 13.54 -10.38
CA PHE A 166 -37.33 13.58 -10.70
C PHE A 166 -36.77 12.20 -11.05
N TYR A 167 -37.14 11.16 -10.31
CA TYR A 167 -36.71 9.78 -10.60
C TYR A 167 -37.27 9.29 -11.95
N ASP A 168 -38.52 9.59 -12.28
CA ASP A 168 -39.11 9.27 -13.59
C ASP A 168 -38.35 9.96 -14.74
N ALA A 169 -37.91 11.20 -14.55
CA ALA A 169 -37.05 11.91 -15.52
C ALA A 169 -35.67 11.26 -15.66
N CYS A 170 -35.03 10.89 -14.54
CA CYS A 170 -33.77 10.16 -14.54
C CYS A 170 -33.90 8.83 -15.30
N GLN A 171 -34.95 8.07 -15.02
CA GLN A 171 -35.21 6.78 -15.65
C GLN A 171 -35.34 6.91 -17.17
N LYS A 172 -36.14 7.87 -17.64
CA LYS A 172 -36.31 8.17 -19.08
C LYS A 172 -35.00 8.57 -19.72
N ARG A 173 -34.21 9.43 -19.06
CA ARG A 173 -33.00 9.97 -19.65
C ARG A 173 -31.88 8.95 -19.71
N LEU A 174 -31.69 8.15 -18.66
CA LEU A 174 -30.73 7.05 -18.62
C LEU A 174 -30.99 6.10 -19.79
N ASN A 175 -32.23 5.68 -20.04
CA ASN A 175 -32.58 4.80 -21.17
C ASN A 175 -32.22 5.36 -22.56
N LYS A 176 -32.00 6.68 -22.69
CA LYS A 176 -31.72 7.38 -23.94
C LYS A 176 -30.26 7.86 -24.05
N LEU A 177 -29.34 7.48 -23.15
CA LEU A 177 -27.96 7.90 -23.30
C LEU A 177 -27.28 7.10 -24.42
N ASP A 178 -26.60 7.83 -25.30
CA ASP A 178 -25.80 7.27 -26.39
C ASP A 178 -24.44 6.72 -25.93
N ARG A 179 -24.18 6.68 -24.61
CA ARG A 179 -22.94 6.17 -24.02
C ARG A 179 -23.19 5.38 -22.74
N SER A 180 -22.29 4.45 -22.47
CA SER A 180 -22.26 3.67 -21.23
C SER A 180 -21.69 4.45 -20.05
N LEU A 181 -22.40 4.44 -18.92
CA LEU A 181 -21.81 4.83 -17.64
C LEU A 181 -20.79 3.77 -17.20
N LYS A 182 -19.63 4.24 -16.77
CA LYS A 182 -18.55 3.38 -16.28
C LYS A 182 -18.62 3.27 -14.76
N TYR A 183 -18.36 2.08 -14.23
CA TYR A 183 -18.41 1.82 -12.79
C TYR A 183 -17.46 0.70 -12.39
N HIS A 184 -17.08 0.68 -11.12
CA HIS A 184 -16.39 -0.44 -10.49
C HIS A 184 -17.38 -1.22 -9.63
N HIS A 185 -17.36 -2.55 -9.71
CA HIS A 185 -18.19 -3.43 -8.89
C HIS A 185 -17.31 -4.32 -8.02
N ILE A 186 -17.45 -4.18 -6.71
CA ILE A 186 -16.65 -4.89 -5.71
C ILE A 186 -17.59 -5.69 -4.80
N PRO A 187 -17.55 -7.03 -4.87
CA PRO A 187 -18.24 -7.88 -3.89
C PRO A 187 -17.55 -7.80 -2.53
N LEU A 188 -18.32 -7.51 -1.47
CA LEU A 188 -17.85 -7.42 -0.10
C LEU A 188 -17.76 -8.83 0.52
N LYS A 189 -16.68 -9.53 0.18
CA LYS A 189 -16.38 -10.88 0.67
C LYS A 189 -14.94 -10.97 1.16
N LYS A 190 -14.68 -11.86 2.13
CA LYS A 190 -13.34 -12.07 2.71
C LYS A 190 -12.29 -12.47 1.66
N GLU A 191 -12.68 -13.18 0.61
CA GLU A 191 -11.81 -13.53 -0.52
C GLU A 191 -11.28 -12.30 -1.29
N ASN A 192 -11.92 -11.14 -1.16
CA ASN A 192 -11.59 -9.90 -1.87
C ASN A 192 -10.93 -8.85 -0.98
N LEU A 193 -10.41 -9.19 0.20
CA LEU A 193 -9.91 -8.21 1.19
C LEU A 193 -8.97 -7.14 0.60
N ALA A 194 -7.96 -7.55 -0.17
CA ALA A 194 -7.02 -6.60 -0.77
C ALA A 194 -7.71 -5.65 -1.78
N LEU A 195 -8.63 -6.19 -2.59
CA LEU A 195 -9.39 -5.42 -3.57
C LEU A 195 -10.34 -4.42 -2.89
N ILE A 196 -11.02 -4.83 -1.81
CA ILE A 196 -11.92 -3.97 -1.04
C ILE A 196 -11.11 -2.87 -0.37
N TYR A 197 -9.98 -3.21 0.26
CA TYR A 197 -9.08 -2.22 0.86
C TYR A 197 -8.65 -1.17 -0.16
N GLN A 198 -8.20 -1.63 -1.33
CA GLN A 198 -7.78 -0.79 -2.44
C GLN A 198 -8.90 0.15 -2.90
N ALA A 199 -10.10 -0.39 -3.10
CA ALA A 199 -11.26 0.36 -3.54
C ALA A 199 -11.79 1.37 -2.52
N LEU A 200 -11.50 1.17 -1.23
CA LEU A 200 -11.86 2.10 -0.17
C LEU A 200 -10.71 3.03 0.24
N SER A 201 -9.51 2.82 -0.30
CA SER A 201 -8.32 3.60 0.05
C SER A 201 -8.41 5.07 -0.43
N PRO A 202 -7.74 6.01 0.27
CA PRO A 202 -7.74 7.43 -0.12
C PRO A 202 -7.16 7.68 -1.52
N ASN A 203 -6.19 6.86 -1.93
CA ASN A 203 -5.60 6.93 -3.26
C ASN A 203 -6.63 6.75 -4.36
N PHE A 204 -7.54 5.79 -4.19
CA PHE A 204 -8.60 5.54 -5.14
C PHE A 204 -9.80 6.48 -4.89
N LEU A 205 -10.42 6.40 -3.72
CA LEU A 205 -11.67 7.13 -3.43
C LEU A 205 -11.53 8.64 -3.50
N LEU A 206 -10.42 9.22 -3.02
CA LEU A 206 -10.21 10.66 -3.03
C LEU A 206 -9.37 11.14 -4.24
N LYS A 207 -8.97 10.21 -5.12
CA LYS A 207 -8.04 10.46 -6.23
C LYS A 207 -6.74 11.13 -5.77
N ILE A 208 -6.29 10.84 -4.55
CA ILE A 208 -5.03 11.38 -4.02
C ILE A 208 -3.89 10.74 -4.81
N PRO A 209 -3.10 11.54 -5.56
CA PRO A 209 -1.97 11.02 -6.32
C PRO A 209 -1.06 10.23 -5.41
N LYS A 210 -0.48 9.16 -5.95
CA LYS A 210 0.55 8.40 -5.26
C LYS A 210 1.77 9.29 -5.05
N TYR A 211 1.88 9.91 -3.88
CA TYR A 211 3.18 10.26 -3.29
C TYR A 211 3.66 9.09 -2.44
N SER A 212 3.75 7.91 -3.06
CA SER A 212 4.79 6.97 -2.63
C SER A 212 6.00 7.43 -3.40
N ASP A 213 6.70 8.41 -2.85
CA ASP A 213 8.10 8.51 -3.19
C ASP A 213 8.67 7.16 -2.76
N ALA A 214 9.08 6.32 -3.72
CA ALA A 214 9.83 5.11 -3.38
C ALA A 214 11.11 5.47 -2.60
N ASN A 215 11.45 6.77 -2.58
CA ASN A 215 12.50 7.39 -1.81
C ASN A 215 12.04 8.01 -0.48
N THR A 216 10.75 7.92 -0.07
CA THR A 216 10.36 8.26 1.30
C THR A 216 10.90 7.16 2.20
N LEU A 217 12.13 7.39 2.63
CA LEU A 217 12.89 6.49 3.47
C LEU A 217 12.09 6.19 4.74
N ASN A 218 11.81 4.91 5.00
CA ASN A 218 11.27 4.50 6.30
C ASN A 218 12.31 4.92 7.36
N LYS A 219 11.97 5.93 8.14
CA LYS A 219 12.90 6.55 9.10
C LYS A 219 13.40 5.55 10.12
N ASP A 220 12.54 4.66 10.62
CA ASP A 220 12.92 3.65 11.59
C ASP A 220 13.90 2.64 10.97
N PHE A 221 13.63 2.20 9.73
CA PHE A 221 14.55 1.33 8.98
C PHE A 221 15.91 2.01 8.74
N TYR A 222 15.90 3.29 8.36
CA TYR A 222 17.13 4.03 8.10
C TYR A 222 17.96 4.26 9.35
N GLU A 223 17.34 4.65 10.46
CA GLU A 223 18.02 4.80 11.75
C GLU A 223 18.63 3.47 12.20
N GLU A 224 17.93 2.35 12.02
CA GLU A 224 18.44 1.00 12.32
C GLU A 224 19.57 0.60 11.36
N LEU A 225 19.47 0.93 10.07
CA LEU A 225 20.51 0.66 9.09
C LEU A 225 21.81 1.39 9.43
N LEU A 226 21.73 2.69 9.75
CA LEU A 226 22.89 3.46 10.22
C LEU A 226 23.50 2.83 11.48
N TYR A 227 22.65 2.42 12.43
CA TYR A 227 23.09 1.74 13.64
C TYR A 227 23.88 0.45 13.36
N ILE A 228 23.40 -0.40 12.45
CA ILE A 228 24.07 -1.65 12.03
C ILE A 228 25.42 -1.35 11.36
N LEU A 229 25.45 -0.34 10.49
CA LEU A 229 26.66 0.09 9.81
C LEU A 229 27.68 0.73 10.76
N GLY A 230 27.26 1.20 11.93
CA GLY A 230 28.12 1.94 12.86
C GLY A 230 28.27 3.40 12.44
N LEU A 231 27.19 3.99 11.95
CA LEU A 231 27.08 5.35 11.46
C LEU A 231 25.96 6.09 12.21
N GLU A 232 26.02 7.43 12.20
CA GLU A 232 24.99 8.30 12.75
C GLU A 232 24.89 9.61 11.97
N GLU A 233 23.71 10.24 12.00
CA GLU A 233 23.53 11.58 11.48
C GLU A 233 23.98 12.63 12.49
N GLN A 234 24.82 13.56 12.05
CA GLN A 234 25.23 14.72 12.81
C GLN A 234 24.88 16.00 12.04
N ASN A 235 24.27 16.96 12.73
CA ASN A 235 23.95 18.26 12.15
C ASN A 235 25.09 19.25 12.42
N GLU A 236 25.81 19.63 11.36
CA GLU A 236 26.86 20.64 11.42
C GLU A 236 26.47 21.84 10.56
N LYS A 237 26.31 23.01 11.20
CA LYS A 237 26.00 24.29 10.52
C LYS A 237 24.82 24.21 9.53
N GLY A 238 23.77 23.48 9.90
CA GLY A 238 22.56 23.32 9.07
C GLY A 238 22.68 22.29 7.94
N LYS A 239 23.79 21.53 7.87
CA LYS A 239 23.94 20.36 6.99
C LYS A 239 23.93 19.08 7.81
N THR A 240 23.12 18.11 7.40
CA THR A 240 23.15 16.75 7.97
C THR A 240 24.26 15.96 7.29
N LEU A 241 25.19 15.45 8.10
CA LEU A 241 26.32 14.63 7.66
C LEU A 241 26.22 13.25 8.30
N ILE A 242 26.56 12.21 7.54
CA ILE A 242 26.68 10.85 8.07
C ILE A 242 28.13 10.66 8.53
N LYS A 243 28.33 10.32 9.80
CA LYS A 243 29.66 10.10 10.39
C LYS A 243 29.73 8.76 11.12
N PRO A 244 30.94 8.20 11.33
CA PRO A 244 31.12 7.03 12.17
C PRO A 244 30.57 7.26 13.58
N SER A 245 29.79 6.30 14.08
CA SER A 245 29.30 6.29 15.45
C SER A 245 30.27 5.52 16.37
N ARG A 246 29.96 5.48 17.67
CA ARG A 246 30.70 4.69 18.68
C ARG A 246 30.06 3.32 18.95
N THR A 247 29.20 2.84 18.05
CA THR A 247 28.49 1.56 18.24
C THR A 247 29.47 0.39 18.16
N GLN A 248 29.75 -0.23 19.31
CA GLN A 248 30.55 -1.45 19.39
C GLN A 248 29.91 -2.59 18.61
N ASN A 249 30.74 -3.44 18.01
CA ASN A 249 30.32 -4.60 17.22
C ASN A 249 29.43 -4.25 16.01
N SER A 250 29.43 -2.99 15.56
CA SER A 250 28.87 -2.59 14.27
C SER A 250 29.81 -2.98 13.12
N LEU A 251 29.32 -2.89 11.87
CA LEU A 251 30.16 -3.22 10.71
C LEU A 251 31.39 -2.31 10.60
N SER A 252 31.22 -0.99 10.82
CA SER A 252 32.33 -0.02 10.87
C SER A 252 33.32 -0.35 11.98
N TYR A 253 32.83 -0.71 13.17
CA TYR A 253 33.67 -1.11 14.29
C TYR A 253 34.52 -2.34 13.96
N ALA A 254 33.89 -3.42 13.46
CA ALA A 254 34.60 -4.65 13.09
C ALA A 254 35.66 -4.39 12.00
N LEU A 255 35.33 -3.52 11.04
CA LEU A 255 36.24 -3.13 9.96
C LEU A 255 37.47 -2.39 10.50
N LYS A 256 37.30 -1.42 11.40
CA LYS A 256 38.40 -0.66 12.00
C LYS A 256 39.28 -1.50 12.93
N GLU A 257 38.70 -2.46 13.65
CA GLU A 257 39.46 -3.39 14.49
C GLU A 257 40.34 -4.33 13.63
N GLN A 258 39.78 -4.85 12.54
CA GLN A 258 40.50 -5.75 11.63
C GLN A 258 41.56 -5.02 10.78
N TYR A 259 41.27 -3.80 10.35
CA TYR A 259 42.09 -3.03 9.42
C TYR A 259 42.47 -1.66 9.98
N LYS A 260 43.47 -1.64 10.85
CA LYS A 260 43.93 -0.45 11.59
C LYS A 260 44.57 0.65 10.73
N ASN A 261 44.85 0.35 9.45
CA ASN A 261 45.54 1.24 8.52
C ASN A 261 44.61 1.94 7.52
N LEU A 262 43.29 1.73 7.60
CA LEU A 262 42.32 2.40 6.75
C LEU A 262 41.94 3.77 7.32
N ASP A 263 41.84 4.77 6.46
CA ASP A 263 41.25 6.06 6.83
C ASP A 263 39.71 6.03 6.81
N ASP A 264 39.07 7.08 7.32
CA ASP A 264 37.61 7.15 7.40
C ASP A 264 36.91 7.11 6.04
N GLU A 265 37.55 7.61 4.96
CA GLU A 265 36.98 7.58 3.61
C GLU A 265 37.04 6.16 3.03
N GLU A 266 38.14 5.45 3.21
CA GLU A 266 38.29 4.06 2.79
C GLU A 266 37.34 3.12 3.56
N VAL A 267 37.17 3.34 4.87
CA VAL A 267 36.17 2.64 5.67
C VAL A 267 34.77 2.89 5.12
N MET A 268 34.41 4.15 4.86
CA MET A 268 33.11 4.50 4.28
C MET A 268 32.90 3.86 2.90
N ALA A 269 33.92 3.84 2.04
CA ALA A 269 33.83 3.22 0.72
C ALA A 269 33.53 1.71 0.81
N LEU A 270 34.19 0.99 1.72
CA LEU A 270 33.92 -0.43 1.96
C LEU A 270 32.51 -0.65 2.55
N LEU A 271 32.10 0.16 3.53
CA LEU A 271 30.76 0.09 4.12
C LEU A 271 29.67 0.28 3.07
N ILE A 272 29.82 1.28 2.20
CA ILE A 272 28.85 1.55 1.12
C ILE A 272 28.80 0.37 0.15
N ALA A 273 29.95 -0.14 -0.30
CA ALA A 273 30.01 -1.25 -1.24
C ALA A 273 29.37 -2.53 -0.66
N TRP A 274 29.68 -2.87 0.59
CA TRP A 274 29.12 -4.05 1.26
C TRP A 274 27.65 -3.88 1.58
N ASN A 275 27.24 -2.71 2.08
CA ASN A 275 25.84 -2.41 2.35
C ASN A 275 24.99 -2.52 1.08
N ASN A 276 25.44 -1.93 -0.03
CA ASN A 276 24.72 -2.00 -1.30
C ASN A 276 24.54 -3.44 -1.77
N ARG A 277 25.55 -4.31 -1.61
CA ARG A 277 25.42 -5.73 -1.91
C ARG A 277 24.43 -6.43 -0.99
N ILE A 278 24.46 -6.17 0.31
CA ILE A 278 23.53 -6.76 1.28
C ILE A 278 22.09 -6.34 0.98
N LEU A 279 21.83 -5.05 0.75
CA LEU A 279 20.51 -4.54 0.38
C LEU A 279 20.03 -5.14 -0.94
N PHE A 280 20.94 -5.30 -1.92
CA PHE A 280 20.61 -5.96 -3.17
C PHE A 280 20.19 -7.42 -2.97
N LEU A 281 20.76 -8.15 -2.01
CA LEU A 281 20.34 -9.53 -1.73
C LEU A 281 18.85 -9.60 -1.37
N ARG A 282 18.32 -8.64 -0.60
CA ARG A 282 16.89 -8.60 -0.25
C ARG A 282 15.99 -8.36 -1.46
N LEU A 283 16.40 -7.47 -2.36
CA LEU A 283 15.71 -7.26 -3.63
C LEU A 283 15.72 -8.54 -4.48
N LEU A 284 16.87 -9.21 -4.56
CA LEU A 284 17.04 -10.47 -5.28
C LEU A 284 16.15 -11.57 -4.70
N GLU A 285 16.10 -11.73 -3.37
CA GLU A 285 15.25 -12.72 -2.72
C GLU A 285 13.77 -12.46 -2.97
N SER A 286 13.33 -11.22 -2.85
CA SER A 286 11.94 -10.83 -3.18
C SER A 286 11.59 -11.19 -4.62
N LEU A 287 12.48 -10.88 -5.57
CA LEU A 287 12.30 -11.20 -6.99
C LEU A 287 12.23 -12.71 -7.21
N LEU A 288 13.15 -13.49 -6.66
CA LEU A 288 13.18 -14.95 -6.84
C LEU A 288 11.98 -15.63 -6.19
N ASN A 289 11.51 -15.14 -5.05
CA ASN A 289 10.28 -15.61 -4.40
C ASN A 289 9.05 -15.35 -5.26
N SER A 290 9.00 -14.21 -5.98
CA SER A 290 7.88 -13.91 -6.89
C SER A 290 7.73 -14.92 -8.05
N PHE A 291 8.83 -15.62 -8.39
CA PHE A 291 8.83 -16.69 -9.38
C PHE A 291 8.71 -18.10 -8.78
N ASN A 292 8.43 -18.23 -7.48
CA ASN A 292 8.46 -19.50 -6.74
C ASN A 292 9.78 -20.27 -6.94
N HIS A 293 10.89 -19.55 -7.12
CA HIS A 293 12.20 -20.15 -7.42
C HIS A 293 12.76 -20.94 -6.24
N PHE A 294 12.36 -20.56 -5.02
CA PHE A 294 12.64 -21.29 -3.79
C PHE A 294 11.35 -21.60 -3.02
N GLU A 295 11.28 -22.78 -2.41
CA GLU A 295 10.20 -23.14 -1.48
C GLU A 295 10.26 -22.33 -0.17
N LYS A 296 11.46 -21.89 0.21
CA LYS A 296 11.73 -21.10 1.42
C LYS A 296 12.73 -19.98 1.09
N PRO A 297 12.71 -18.84 1.81
CA PRO A 297 13.72 -17.81 1.70
C PRO A 297 15.13 -18.39 1.78
N PHE A 298 16.07 -17.87 0.98
CA PHE A 298 17.44 -18.38 0.95
C PHE A 298 18.36 -17.60 1.89
N LEU A 299 18.07 -16.33 2.18
CA LEU A 299 18.79 -15.48 3.12
C LEU A 299 18.40 -15.79 4.57
N THR A 300 18.80 -16.99 5.01
CA THR A 300 18.58 -17.46 6.38
C THR A 300 19.90 -17.54 7.13
N THR A 301 19.81 -17.48 8.46
CA THR A 301 20.96 -17.65 9.36
C THR A 301 21.57 -19.06 9.28
N ASP A 302 20.83 -20.05 8.79
CA ASP A 302 21.32 -21.39 8.51
C ASP A 302 22.20 -21.44 7.26
N ASN A 303 21.83 -20.68 6.22
CA ASN A 303 22.54 -20.66 4.94
C ASN A 303 23.77 -19.73 4.97
N PHE A 304 23.67 -18.59 5.67
CA PHE A 304 24.73 -17.58 5.75
C PHE A 304 25.03 -17.28 7.22
N LYS A 305 25.98 -18.03 7.80
CA LYS A 305 26.29 -18.00 9.24
C LYS A 305 27.27 -16.91 9.64
N ASP A 306 28.14 -16.50 8.71
CA ASP A 306 29.28 -15.62 8.93
C ASP A 306 29.61 -14.80 7.67
N PHE A 307 30.55 -13.86 7.80
CA PHE A 307 30.99 -13.03 6.70
C PHE A 307 31.75 -13.79 5.60
N ASN A 308 32.28 -14.98 5.88
CA ASN A 308 32.91 -15.81 4.87
C ASN A 308 31.86 -16.44 3.93
N ALA A 309 30.69 -16.81 4.46
CA ALA A 309 29.55 -17.23 3.65
C ALA A 309 29.04 -16.09 2.75
N LEU A 310 28.94 -14.87 3.28
CA LEU A 310 28.57 -13.68 2.50
C LEU A 310 29.61 -13.36 1.41
N ASN A 311 30.90 -13.41 1.75
CA ASN A 311 31.97 -13.20 0.78
C ASN A 311 31.92 -14.23 -0.36
N THR A 312 31.64 -15.50 -0.02
CA THR A 312 31.47 -16.58 -1.01
C THR A 312 30.27 -16.28 -1.92
N LEU A 313 29.14 -15.85 -1.34
CA LEU A 313 27.96 -15.47 -2.11
C LEU A 313 28.27 -14.32 -3.09
N PHE A 314 28.94 -13.27 -2.64
CA PHE A 314 29.26 -12.12 -3.49
C PHE A 314 30.17 -12.48 -4.66
N PHE A 315 31.32 -13.10 -4.39
CA PHE A 315 32.39 -13.20 -5.38
C PHE A 315 32.49 -14.56 -6.08
N GLU A 316 31.94 -15.62 -5.48
CA GLU A 316 32.02 -16.96 -6.04
C GLU A 316 30.69 -17.45 -6.62
N VAL A 317 29.58 -16.75 -6.32
CA VAL A 317 28.25 -17.10 -6.79
C VAL A 317 27.65 -16.00 -7.66
N LEU A 318 27.47 -14.79 -7.12
CA LEU A 318 26.78 -13.70 -7.83
C LEU A 318 27.65 -13.04 -8.91
N ALA A 319 28.97 -13.02 -8.73
CA ALA A 319 29.93 -12.50 -9.70
C ALA A 319 30.34 -13.50 -10.80
N LYS A 320 29.95 -14.78 -10.71
CA LYS A 320 30.40 -15.84 -11.64
C LYS A 320 29.23 -16.59 -12.28
N LYS A 321 29.36 -16.90 -13.57
CA LYS A 321 28.45 -17.80 -14.29
C LYS A 321 28.46 -19.17 -13.64
N ASN A 322 27.33 -19.88 -13.69
CA ASN A 322 27.20 -21.21 -13.08
C ASN A 322 28.27 -22.20 -13.57
N SER A 323 28.70 -22.12 -14.83
CA SER A 323 29.78 -22.94 -15.41
C SER A 323 31.15 -22.68 -14.79
N ASP A 324 31.38 -21.48 -14.26
CA ASP A 324 32.68 -20.99 -13.82
C ASP A 324 32.83 -21.10 -12.28
N ARG A 325 31.79 -21.58 -11.59
CA ARG A 325 31.78 -21.77 -10.14
C ARG A 325 32.58 -23.01 -9.77
N SER A 326 33.41 -22.90 -8.73
CA SER A 326 34.17 -24.06 -8.25
C SER A 326 33.25 -25.13 -7.66
N GLN A 327 33.62 -26.40 -7.81
CA GLN A 327 32.88 -27.51 -7.20
C GLN A 327 32.84 -27.40 -5.67
N ASP A 328 33.87 -26.82 -5.05
CA ASP A 328 33.91 -26.62 -3.60
C ASP A 328 32.89 -25.58 -3.13
N THR A 329 32.64 -24.55 -3.95
CA THR A 329 31.61 -23.54 -3.68
C THR A 329 30.21 -24.16 -3.64
N THR A 330 29.90 -25.02 -4.61
CA THR A 330 28.56 -25.63 -4.74
C THR A 330 28.33 -26.77 -3.76
N LYS A 331 29.37 -27.55 -3.42
CA LYS A 331 29.31 -28.60 -2.40
C LYS A 331 29.04 -28.06 -0.99
N LYS A 332 29.50 -26.85 -0.67
CA LYS A 332 29.34 -26.25 0.67
C LYS A 332 27.87 -25.97 1.02
N ASN A 333 27.10 -25.49 0.06
CA ASN A 333 25.68 -25.24 0.27
C ASN A 333 24.92 -25.37 -1.06
N LYS A 334 24.06 -26.40 -1.16
CA LYS A 334 23.24 -26.68 -2.35
C LYS A 334 22.35 -25.50 -2.74
N ILE A 335 22.02 -24.60 -1.82
CA ILE A 335 21.21 -23.43 -2.16
C ILE A 335 21.95 -22.49 -3.12
N LEU A 336 23.28 -22.45 -3.08
CA LEU A 336 24.10 -21.59 -3.94
C LEU A 336 24.03 -22.00 -5.42
N GLU A 337 23.76 -23.27 -5.72
CA GLU A 337 23.56 -23.75 -7.09
C GLU A 337 22.30 -23.14 -7.73
N LYS A 338 21.27 -22.92 -6.92
CA LYS A 338 20.00 -22.35 -7.36
C LYS A 338 20.05 -20.83 -7.54
N ILE A 339 21.04 -20.15 -6.96
CA ILE A 339 21.16 -18.69 -7.08
C ILE A 339 21.71 -18.33 -8.47
N PRO A 340 21.02 -17.49 -9.25
CA PRO A 340 21.44 -17.13 -10.59
C PRO A 340 22.68 -16.22 -10.60
N TYR A 341 23.42 -16.26 -11.69
CA TYR A 341 24.42 -15.24 -12.02
C TYR A 341 23.71 -13.95 -12.47
N LEU A 342 24.19 -12.79 -12.00
CA LEU A 342 23.49 -11.51 -12.21
C LEU A 342 24.16 -10.56 -13.19
N ASN A 343 25.36 -10.90 -13.69
CA ASN A 343 26.14 -10.04 -14.60
C ASN A 343 26.15 -8.56 -14.16
N SER A 344 26.36 -8.32 -12.87
CA SER A 344 26.28 -7.00 -12.26
C SER A 344 27.63 -6.60 -11.69
N SER A 345 28.11 -5.42 -12.08
CA SER A 345 29.36 -4.85 -11.57
C SER A 345 29.31 -4.53 -10.07
N LEU A 346 28.12 -4.56 -9.47
CA LEU A 346 27.96 -4.47 -8.02
C LEU A 346 28.76 -5.57 -7.29
N PHE A 347 28.94 -6.73 -7.91
CA PHE A 347 29.67 -7.86 -7.33
C PHE A 347 31.12 -7.98 -7.83
N ASP A 348 31.58 -7.04 -8.66
CA ASP A 348 33.00 -6.92 -8.97
C ASP A 348 33.75 -6.44 -7.72
N GLN A 349 34.98 -6.92 -7.54
CA GLN A 349 35.82 -6.48 -6.42
C GLN A 349 36.19 -5.02 -6.58
N THR A 350 36.02 -4.25 -5.51
CA THR A 350 36.51 -2.87 -5.46
C THR A 350 38.05 -2.85 -5.41
N PRO A 351 38.70 -1.71 -5.67
CA PRO A 351 40.15 -1.58 -5.50
C PRO A 351 40.63 -1.94 -4.09
N LEU A 352 39.87 -1.59 -3.05
CA LEU A 352 40.20 -1.94 -1.66
C LEU A 352 40.09 -3.45 -1.42
N GLU A 353 39.04 -4.09 -1.93
CA GLU A 353 38.89 -5.56 -1.79
C GLU A 353 39.97 -6.33 -2.53
N SER A 354 40.40 -5.81 -3.68
CA SER A 354 41.51 -6.33 -4.47
C SER A 354 42.85 -6.20 -3.74
N LYS A 355 43.03 -5.16 -2.92
CA LYS A 355 44.20 -4.99 -2.03
C LYS A 355 44.18 -5.92 -0.80
N GLY A 356 43.07 -6.62 -0.55
CA GLY A 356 42.95 -7.59 0.54
C GLY A 356 42.00 -7.20 1.68
N TYR A 357 41.36 -6.03 1.61
CA TYR A 357 40.35 -5.59 2.57
C TYR A 357 39.01 -6.30 2.28
N LYS A 358 38.87 -7.55 2.75
CA LYS A 358 37.76 -8.45 2.41
C LYS A 358 36.82 -8.63 3.59
N ILE A 359 35.51 -8.59 3.32
CA ILE A 359 34.48 -8.78 4.35
C ILE A 359 34.63 -10.12 5.10
N ARG A 360 35.13 -11.17 4.45
CA ARG A 360 35.36 -12.50 5.07
C ARG A 360 36.29 -12.49 6.28
N SER A 361 37.10 -11.44 6.43
CA SER A 361 38.10 -11.32 7.50
C SER A 361 37.57 -10.61 8.72
N LEU A 362 36.31 -10.13 8.70
CA LEU A 362 35.70 -9.50 9.86
C LEU A 362 35.22 -10.55 10.86
N ASP A 363 35.41 -10.25 12.14
CA ASP A 363 34.81 -11.04 13.21
C ASP A 363 33.30 -10.77 13.30
N ASN A 364 32.55 -11.84 13.60
CA ASN A 364 31.10 -11.82 13.65
C ASN A 364 30.59 -11.64 15.09
N GLU A 365 31.09 -10.60 15.77
CA GLU A 365 30.74 -10.32 17.15
C GLU A 365 29.27 -9.89 17.31
N PRO A 366 28.61 -10.20 18.44
CA PRO A 366 27.21 -9.84 18.65
C PRO A 366 27.00 -8.32 18.77
N LEU A 367 26.21 -7.74 17.86
CA LEU A 367 25.68 -6.39 17.92
C LEU A 367 24.40 -6.36 18.77
N LYS A 368 24.30 -5.41 19.70
CA LYS A 368 23.10 -5.21 20.52
C LYS A 368 21.88 -4.88 19.63
N ILE A 369 20.69 -5.38 19.97
CA ILE A 369 19.48 -5.07 19.19
C ILE A 369 19.17 -3.57 19.26
N TYR A 370 18.92 -2.95 18.11
CA TYR A 370 18.53 -1.55 18.03
C TYR A 370 17.26 -1.30 18.86
N PRO A 371 17.20 -0.25 19.71
CA PRO A 371 16.10 -0.06 20.63
C PRO A 371 14.70 -0.05 20.01
N LYS A 372 14.56 0.48 18.79
CA LYS A 372 13.30 0.56 18.03
C LYS A 372 13.17 -0.51 16.94
N SER A 373 14.02 -1.54 16.95
CA SER A 373 14.00 -2.60 15.94
C SER A 373 12.63 -3.26 15.84
N VAL A 374 12.19 -3.53 14.61
CA VAL A 374 10.97 -4.32 14.34
C VAL A 374 11.06 -5.70 14.96
N LEU A 375 12.27 -6.26 15.11
CA LEU A 375 12.49 -7.57 15.71
C LEU A 375 11.86 -7.67 17.11
N LYS A 376 11.88 -6.60 17.91
CA LYS A 376 11.28 -6.58 19.25
C LYS A 376 9.76 -6.78 19.27
N LYS A 377 9.07 -6.64 18.13
CA LYS A 377 7.65 -6.96 18.02
C LYS A 377 7.38 -8.47 18.06
N HIS A 378 8.38 -9.31 17.77
CA HIS A 378 8.25 -10.77 17.84
C HIS A 378 8.71 -11.29 19.20
N GLU A 379 7.90 -12.14 19.84
CA GLU A 379 8.17 -12.69 21.18
C GLU A 379 9.56 -13.34 21.27
N GLU A 380 10.00 -14.05 20.23
CA GLU A 380 11.32 -14.72 20.16
C GLU A 380 12.53 -13.80 20.27
N TYR A 381 12.34 -12.49 20.07
CA TYR A 381 13.39 -11.47 20.08
C TYR A 381 13.23 -10.46 21.21
N GLN A 382 12.14 -10.50 21.97
CA GLN A 382 11.94 -9.61 23.12
C GLN A 382 12.97 -9.84 24.23
N GLU A 383 13.37 -11.10 24.45
CA GLU A 383 14.36 -11.47 25.46
C GLU A 383 15.81 -11.48 24.93
N LYS A 384 16.00 -11.50 23.60
CA LYS A 384 17.35 -11.49 23.01
C LYS A 384 17.97 -10.09 23.13
N LYS A 385 19.24 -10.04 23.49
CA LYS A 385 19.97 -8.78 23.71
C LYS A 385 20.86 -8.37 22.54
N SER A 386 21.31 -9.33 21.73
CA SER A 386 22.24 -9.11 20.62
C SER A 386 22.17 -10.21 19.56
N PHE A 387 22.68 -9.92 18.35
CA PHE A 387 22.87 -10.88 17.26
C PHE A 387 24.22 -10.67 16.58
N ALA A 388 24.80 -11.75 16.08
CA ALA A 388 25.95 -11.66 15.20
C ALA A 388 25.58 -10.88 13.92
N LEU A 389 26.41 -9.93 13.49
CA LEU A 389 26.16 -9.04 12.34
C LEU A 389 25.75 -9.80 11.07
N ALA A 390 26.42 -10.90 10.75
CA ALA A 390 26.11 -11.70 9.56
C ALA A 390 24.77 -12.45 9.65
N ARG A 391 24.13 -12.45 10.83
CA ARG A 391 22.86 -13.10 11.12
C ARG A 391 21.71 -12.12 11.32
N ILE A 392 21.93 -10.83 11.09
CA ILE A 392 20.85 -9.83 11.19
C ILE A 392 19.78 -10.19 10.15
N PRO A 393 18.54 -10.45 10.57
CA PRO A 393 17.42 -10.56 9.66
C PRO A 393 17.15 -9.15 9.12
N PHE A 394 17.71 -8.82 7.96
CA PHE A 394 17.45 -7.56 7.25
C PHE A 394 16.01 -7.46 6.75
#